data_AF-D6A0X5-F1
#
_entry.id   AF-D6A0X5-F1
#
_cell.length_a   1.000
_cell.length_b   1.000
_cell.length_c   1.000
_cell.angle_alpha   90.00
_cell.angle_beta   90.00
_cell.angle_gamma   90.00
#
_symmetry.space_group_name_H-M   'P 1'
#
loop_
_entity.id
_entity.type
_entity.pdbx_description
1 polymer ?
#
loop_
_entity_poly.entity_id
_entity_poly.type
_entity_poly.pdbx_seq_one_letter_code
_entity_poly.pdbx_strand_id
1 'polypeptide(L)'
;MGSGAIRRRLAPVLAVLTASGLLTVAAPGDAHAAAPCPGRKVRTLSFSTGSVVVHKRGGYVCAATLARKPGTARTMSVSVRARGGRPVVDEGRYKYHAGPVTVHAGRRCVWVKGRVGGGSVSSGWILC
;
A
#
# COMPACT_ATOMS: atom_id res chain seq x y z
N MET A 1 -42.87 52.25 -57.73
CA MET A 1 -41.63 52.43 -58.55
C MET A 1 -40.42 52.01 -57.73
N GLY A 2 -39.45 51.40 -58.43
CA GLY A 2 -37.99 51.31 -58.17
C GLY A 2 -37.51 51.14 -56.73
N SER A 3 -36.93 50.00 -56.33
CA SER A 3 -35.61 49.46 -56.73
C SER A 3 -34.42 50.25 -56.20
N GLY A 4 -33.60 49.53 -55.43
CA GLY A 4 -32.17 49.79 -55.23
C GLY A 4 -31.90 50.85 -54.16
N ALA A 5 -30.86 50.74 -53.36
CA ALA A 5 -29.67 49.93 -53.43
C ALA A 5 -29.08 49.97 -52.00
N ILE A 6 -28.83 48.80 -51.40
CA ILE A 6 -27.47 48.27 -51.25
C ILE A 6 -26.62 49.04 -50.25
N ARG A 7 -25.98 48.21 -49.41
CA ARG A 7 -24.71 48.41 -48.71
C ARG A 7 -24.82 49.08 -47.34
N ARG A 8 -24.54 48.26 -46.34
CA ARG A 8 -23.43 48.37 -45.36
C ARG A 8 -23.94 47.81 -44.03
N ARG A 9 -23.25 46.95 -43.28
CA ARG A 9 -21.87 46.44 -43.29
C ARG A 9 -21.80 45.49 -42.07
N LEU A 10 -20.85 44.54 -42.10
CA LEU A 10 -20.23 43.88 -40.94
C LEU A 10 -21.17 42.86 -40.23
N ALA A 11 -20.75 41.65 -39.86
CA ALA A 11 -19.43 41.11 -39.61
C ALA A 11 -19.50 39.56 -39.76
N PRO A 12 -18.39 38.87 -40.01
CA PRO A 12 -18.35 37.43 -39.99
C PRO A 12 -18.53 36.95 -38.54
N VAL A 13 -19.60 36.20 -38.26
CA VAL A 13 -19.76 35.53 -36.97
C VAL A 13 -18.85 34.30 -36.97
N LEU A 14 -17.61 34.48 -36.49
CA LEU A 14 -16.75 33.37 -36.09
C LEU A 14 -17.33 32.73 -34.82
N ALA A 15 -18.15 31.70 -34.99
CA ALA A 15 -18.55 30.83 -33.88
C ALA A 15 -17.49 29.75 -33.67
N VAL A 16 -16.45 30.06 -32.88
CA VAL A 16 -15.51 29.05 -32.39
C VAL A 16 -16.18 28.36 -31.19
N LEU A 17 -16.77 27.19 -31.42
CA LEU A 17 -17.27 26.33 -30.34
C LEU A 17 -16.07 25.75 -29.58
N THR A 18 -15.86 26.22 -28.35
CA THR A 18 -14.92 25.64 -27.39
C THR A 18 -15.51 24.34 -26.83
N ALA A 19 -15.19 23.21 -27.47
CA ALA A 19 -15.47 21.89 -26.93
C ALA A 19 -14.59 21.66 -25.68
N SER A 20 -15.17 21.88 -24.50
CA SER A 20 -14.52 21.55 -23.23
C SER A 20 -14.59 20.03 -23.04
N GLY A 21 -13.50 19.33 -23.42
CA GLY A 21 -13.33 17.91 -23.15
C GLY A 21 -13.14 17.69 -21.64
N LEU A 22 -14.17 17.15 -20.98
CA LEU A 22 -14.04 16.60 -19.64
C LEU A 22 -13.14 15.36 -19.71
N LEU A 23 -11.89 15.51 -19.27
CA LEU A 23 -11.00 14.39 -19.01
C LEU A 23 -11.52 13.64 -17.78
N THR A 24 -12.33 12.60 -17.99
CA THR A 24 -12.62 11.62 -16.95
C THR A 24 -11.40 10.74 -16.76
N VAL A 25 -10.55 11.09 -15.81
CA VAL A 25 -9.50 10.19 -15.32
C VAL A 25 -10.20 9.05 -14.60
N ALA A 26 -10.50 7.99 -15.35
CA ALA A 26 -10.81 6.67 -14.78
C ALA A 26 -9.49 6.11 -14.24
N ALA A 27 -9.10 6.52 -13.04
CA ALA A 27 -8.11 5.76 -12.29
C ALA A 27 -8.75 4.40 -11.97
N PRO A 28 -8.06 3.27 -12.21
CA PRO A 28 -8.52 2.00 -11.67
C PRO A 28 -8.60 2.16 -10.15
N GLY A 29 -9.82 2.02 -9.62
CA GLY A 29 -10.09 1.95 -8.20
C GLY A 29 -9.57 0.64 -7.65
N ASP A 30 -8.25 0.44 -7.65
CA ASP A 30 -7.64 -0.56 -6.81
C ASP A 30 -7.87 -0.09 -5.38
N ALA A 31 -8.83 -0.73 -4.70
CA ALA A 31 -8.96 -0.68 -3.25
C ALA A 31 -7.73 -1.35 -2.62
N HIS A 32 -6.56 -0.73 -2.80
CA HIS A 32 -5.36 -1.05 -2.08
C HIS A 32 -5.57 -0.53 -0.67
N ALA A 33 -6.09 -1.41 0.20
CA ALA A 33 -5.86 -1.28 1.63
C ALA A 33 -4.37 -0.95 1.79
N ALA A 34 -4.08 0.24 2.31
CA ALA A 34 -2.72 0.78 2.37
C ALA A 34 -1.79 -0.32 2.87
N ALA A 35 -0.77 -0.68 2.08
CA ALA A 35 0.15 -1.73 2.46
C ALA A 35 0.73 -1.33 3.83
N PRO A 36 0.67 -2.21 4.84
CA PRO A 36 1.01 -1.84 6.22
C PRO A 36 2.47 -1.41 6.38
N CYS A 37 3.32 -1.73 5.40
CA CYS A 37 4.71 -1.34 5.36
C CYS A 37 5.03 -0.59 4.06
N PRO A 38 5.78 0.53 4.14
CA PRO A 38 6.31 1.17 2.95
C PRO A 38 7.43 0.34 2.31
N GLY A 39 7.59 0.48 0.99
CA GLY A 39 8.68 -0.14 0.22
C GLY A 39 8.29 -1.39 -0.55
N ARG A 40 9.31 -2.11 -1.05
CA ARG A 40 9.10 -3.30 -1.89
C ARG A 40 8.83 -4.52 -1.01
N LYS A 41 7.73 -5.23 -1.28
CA LYS A 41 7.47 -6.54 -0.69
C LYS A 41 8.55 -7.53 -1.12
N VAL A 42 9.31 -8.06 -0.17
CA VAL A 42 10.43 -8.98 -0.43
C VAL A 42 10.09 -10.41 -0.05
N ARG A 43 9.17 -10.62 0.90
CA ARG A 43 8.75 -11.96 1.31
C ARG A 43 7.36 -11.95 1.93
N THR A 44 6.65 -13.05 1.77
CA THR A 44 5.41 -13.35 2.48
C THR A 44 5.57 -14.70 3.15
N LEU A 45 5.25 -14.77 4.44
CA LEU A 45 5.31 -15.99 5.24
C LEU A 45 3.89 -16.36 5.66
N SER A 46 3.26 -17.26 4.92
CA SER A 46 1.91 -17.74 5.20
C SER A 46 1.92 -18.87 6.24
N PHE A 47 0.86 -18.92 7.04
CA PHE A 47 0.59 -19.98 8.01
C PHE A 47 -0.93 -20.15 8.21
N SER A 48 -1.33 -21.10 9.05
CA SER A 48 -2.73 -21.54 9.17
C SER A 48 -3.74 -20.41 9.48
N THR A 49 -3.35 -19.44 10.31
CA THR A 49 -4.24 -18.40 10.82
C THR A 49 -3.95 -17.00 10.28
N GLY A 50 -2.91 -16.84 9.46
CA GLY A 50 -2.48 -15.54 8.97
C GLY A 50 -1.28 -15.59 8.05
N SER A 51 -0.74 -14.41 7.75
CA SER A 51 0.46 -14.24 6.94
C SER A 51 1.30 -13.08 7.47
N VAL A 52 2.62 -13.21 7.47
CA VAL A 52 3.52 -12.08 7.72
C VAL A 52 4.00 -11.53 6.39
N VAL A 53 3.80 -10.24 6.17
CA VAL A 53 4.33 -9.54 4.99
C VAL A 53 5.60 -8.78 5.38
N VAL A 54 6.66 -8.97 4.61
CA VAL A 54 7.98 -8.35 4.84
C VAL A 54 8.32 -7.45 3.67
N HIS A 55 8.63 -6.19 3.97
CA HIS A 55 8.98 -5.16 3.01
C HIS A 55 10.38 -4.62 3.30
N LYS A 56 11.07 -4.16 2.26
CA LYS A 56 12.41 -3.57 2.35
C LYS A 56 12.43 -2.21 1.65
N ARG A 57 13.06 -1.21 2.30
CA ARG A 57 13.31 0.13 1.75
C ARG A 57 14.61 0.69 2.32
N GLY A 58 15.58 1.02 1.48
CA GLY A 58 16.78 1.77 1.90
C GLY A 58 17.54 1.20 3.10
N GLY A 59 17.66 -0.14 3.20
CA GLY A 59 18.33 -0.82 4.33
C GLY A 59 17.44 -1.05 5.57
N TYR A 60 16.21 -0.55 5.56
CA TYR A 60 15.19 -0.89 6.56
C TYR A 60 14.37 -2.09 6.12
N VAL A 61 13.98 -2.90 7.10
CA VAL A 61 13.03 -4.00 6.93
C VAL A 61 11.82 -3.71 7.80
N CYS A 62 10.65 -3.69 7.17
CA CYS A 62 9.36 -3.55 7.84
C CYS A 62 8.59 -4.87 7.73
N ALA A 63 7.95 -5.30 8.83
CA ALA A 63 7.06 -6.44 8.81
C ALA A 63 5.73 -6.14 9.51
N ALA A 64 4.68 -6.78 9.02
CA ALA A 64 3.36 -6.78 9.65
C ALA A 64 2.74 -8.18 9.54
N THR A 65 2.04 -8.60 10.59
CA THR A 65 1.30 -9.86 10.62
C THR A 65 -0.17 -9.58 10.31
N LEU A 66 -0.70 -10.19 9.27
CA LEU A 66 -2.09 -10.08 8.82
C LEU A 66 -2.90 -11.30 9.26
N ALA A 67 -4.11 -11.09 9.77
CA ALA A 67 -5.04 -12.17 10.06
C ALA A 67 -5.64 -12.72 8.76
N ARG A 68 -5.71 -14.06 8.63
CA ARG A 68 -6.35 -14.70 7.47
C ARG A 68 -7.86 -14.43 7.42
N LYS A 69 -8.49 -14.35 8.58
CA LYS A 69 -9.92 -14.04 8.76
C LYS A 69 -10.02 -12.84 9.70
N PRO A 70 -10.07 -11.60 9.18
CA PRO A 70 -10.21 -10.41 10.02
C PRO A 70 -11.61 -10.32 10.63
N GLY A 71 -11.75 -9.54 11.71
CA GLY A 71 -13.05 -9.19 12.30
C GLY A 71 -13.13 -9.43 13.81
N THR A 72 -12.66 -10.58 14.28
CA THR A 72 -12.57 -10.86 15.73
C THR A 72 -11.20 -10.46 16.25
N ALA A 73 -11.16 -9.75 17.39
CA ALA A 73 -9.90 -9.41 18.05
C ALA A 73 -9.21 -10.67 18.57
N ARG A 74 -8.02 -10.99 18.03
CA ARG A 74 -7.19 -12.14 18.40
C ARG A 74 -5.84 -11.67 18.90
N THR A 75 -5.20 -12.45 19.76
CA THR A 75 -3.80 -12.21 20.09
C THR A 75 -2.96 -12.35 18.83
N MET A 76 -2.31 -11.28 18.43
CA MET A 76 -1.44 -11.24 17.26
C MET A 76 -0.13 -10.60 17.67
N SER A 77 0.96 -11.08 17.05
CA SER A 77 2.26 -10.47 17.25
C SER A 77 3.07 -10.46 15.96
N VAL A 78 4.00 -9.53 15.90
CA VAL A 78 5.05 -9.45 14.90
C VAL A 78 6.36 -9.10 15.61
N SER A 79 7.43 -9.81 15.27
CA SER A 79 8.75 -9.56 15.81
C SER A 79 9.76 -9.54 14.67
N VAL A 80 10.57 -8.49 14.61
CA VAL A 80 11.65 -8.38 13.64
C VAL A 80 12.96 -8.13 14.37
N ARG A 81 13.98 -8.91 14.01
CA ARG A 81 15.31 -8.80 14.61
C ARG A 81 16.36 -8.75 13.51
N ALA A 82 17.13 -7.67 13.45
CA ALA A 82 18.36 -7.66 12.67
C ALA A 82 19.45 -8.44 13.43
N ARG A 83 20.31 -9.18 12.70
CA ARG A 83 21.40 -9.95 13.30
C ARG A 83 22.33 -9.01 14.08
N GLY A 84 22.72 -9.43 15.29
CA GLY A 84 23.49 -8.58 16.21
C GLY A 84 22.70 -7.45 16.87
N GLY A 85 21.39 -7.32 16.62
CA GLY A 85 20.52 -6.34 17.26
C GLY A 85 19.50 -6.95 18.23
N ARG A 86 18.78 -6.07 18.94
CA ARG A 86 17.62 -6.44 19.76
C ARG A 86 16.38 -6.64 18.86
N PRO A 87 15.51 -7.60 19.18
CA PRO A 87 14.23 -7.75 18.49
C PRO A 87 13.31 -6.56 18.80
N VAL A 88 12.62 -6.06 17.78
CA VAL A 88 11.49 -5.14 17.93
C VAL A 88 10.22 -5.96 17.78
N VAL A 89 9.36 -5.91 18.79
CA VAL A 89 8.16 -6.73 18.91
C VAL A 89 6.96 -5.81 19.08
N ASP A 90 5.91 -6.08 18.33
CA ASP A 90 4.56 -5.60 18.60
C ASP A 90 3.66 -6.80 18.88
N GLU A 91 2.96 -6.77 20.00
CA GLU A 91 2.09 -7.84 20.47
C GLU A 91 0.86 -7.25 21.17
N GLY A 92 -0.31 -7.77 20.82
CA GLY A 92 -1.56 -7.26 21.35
C GLY A 92 -2.77 -8.00 20.79
N ARG A 93 -3.96 -7.52 21.14
CA ARG A 93 -5.22 -8.04 20.59
C ARG A 93 -5.65 -7.18 19.41
N TYR A 94 -5.57 -7.73 18.21
CA TYR A 94 -5.84 -7.01 16.97
C TYR A 94 -6.93 -7.71 16.15
N LYS A 95 -7.73 -6.92 15.41
CA LYS A 95 -8.81 -7.42 14.54
C LYS A 95 -8.35 -7.70 13.11
N TYR A 96 -7.32 -7.00 12.65
CA TYR A 96 -6.87 -7.00 11.25
C TYR A 96 -5.40 -7.39 11.13
N HIS A 97 -4.52 -6.69 11.84
CA HIS A 97 -3.08 -6.88 11.75
C HIS A 97 -2.35 -6.47 13.03
N ALA A 98 -1.17 -7.05 13.25
CA ALA A 98 -0.16 -6.57 14.21
C ALA A 98 1.00 -5.94 13.44
N GLY A 99 1.58 -4.87 13.98
CA GLY A 99 2.57 -4.02 13.34
C GLY A 99 1.94 -2.78 12.68
N PRO A 100 2.72 -2.03 11.89
CA PRO A 100 4.04 -2.39 11.36
C PRO A 100 5.19 -2.20 12.36
N VAL A 101 6.15 -3.13 12.34
CA VAL A 101 7.44 -2.97 13.02
C VAL A 101 8.55 -2.82 11.99
N THR A 102 9.39 -1.81 12.18
CA THR A 102 10.51 -1.51 11.27
C THR A 102 11.83 -1.57 12.01
N VAL A 103 12.82 -2.22 11.41
CA VAL A 103 14.20 -2.25 11.91
C VAL A 103 15.18 -1.84 10.84
N HIS A 104 16.27 -1.18 11.24
CA HIS A 104 17.39 -0.95 10.35
C HIS A 104 18.25 -2.22 10.26
N ALA A 105 18.27 -2.87 9.09
CA ALA A 105 19.01 -4.11 8.86
C ALA A 105 20.34 -3.88 8.11
N GLY A 106 20.41 -2.87 7.23
CA GLY A 106 21.56 -2.66 6.35
C GLY A 106 21.79 -3.90 5.46
N ARG A 107 22.98 -4.51 5.59
CA ARG A 107 23.37 -5.77 4.93
C ARG A 107 23.28 -7.00 5.85
N ARG A 108 22.68 -6.85 7.03
CA ARG A 108 22.56 -7.92 8.02
C ARG A 108 21.33 -8.76 7.74
N CYS A 109 21.45 -10.06 7.95
CA CYS A 109 20.31 -10.96 7.96
C CYS A 109 19.27 -10.51 9.01
N VAL A 110 18.00 -10.74 8.70
CA VAL A 110 16.89 -10.46 9.61
C VAL A 110 16.12 -11.72 9.94
N TRP A 111 15.63 -11.79 11.17
CA TRP A 111 14.74 -12.85 11.62
C TRP A 111 13.38 -12.25 11.92
N VAL A 112 12.36 -12.77 11.25
CA VAL A 112 10.97 -12.35 11.38
C VAL A 112 10.15 -13.47 11.98
N LYS A 113 9.33 -13.13 12.97
CA LYS A 113 8.31 -14.00 13.53
C LYS A 113 6.95 -13.30 13.49
N GLY A 114 5.90 -14.08 13.32
CA GLY A 114 4.54 -13.59 13.47
C GLY A 114 3.62 -14.64 14.03
N ARG A 115 2.55 -14.18 14.69
CA ARG A 115 1.52 -15.02 15.31
C ARG A 115 0.15 -14.42 15.12
N VAL A 116 -0.84 -15.27 14.91
CA VAL A 116 -2.28 -14.92 14.94
C VAL A 116 -3.03 -16.03 15.66
N GLY A 117 -3.55 -15.75 16.85
CA GLY A 117 -4.17 -16.77 17.70
C GLY A 117 -3.21 -17.95 17.93
N GLY A 118 -3.70 -19.17 17.67
CA GLY A 118 -2.92 -20.40 17.82
C GLY A 118 -1.90 -20.69 16.70
N GLY A 119 -1.90 -19.94 15.59
CA GLY A 119 -0.96 -20.14 14.50
C GLY A 119 0.22 -19.18 14.56
N SER A 120 1.40 -19.65 14.19
CA SER A 120 2.62 -18.83 14.15
C SER A 120 3.56 -19.25 13.04
N VAL A 121 4.48 -18.35 12.68
CA VAL A 121 5.54 -18.60 11.69
C VAL A 121 6.84 -17.95 12.14
N SER A 122 7.95 -18.55 11.73
CA SER A 122 9.31 -18.05 11.95
C SER A 122 10.09 -18.18 10.65
N SER A 123 10.70 -17.09 10.17
CA SER A 123 11.42 -17.09 8.90
C SER A 123 12.80 -17.73 8.96
N GLY A 124 13.36 -17.92 10.16
CA GLY A 124 14.82 -18.01 10.33
C GLY A 124 15.53 -16.73 9.88
N TRP A 125 16.84 -16.79 9.66
CA TRP A 125 17.59 -15.66 9.11
C TRP A 125 17.37 -15.56 7.60
N ILE A 126 16.76 -14.47 7.16
CA ILE A 126 16.47 -14.14 5.75
C ILE A 126 17.07 -12.79 5.39
N LEU A 127 17.11 -12.45 4.10
CA LEU A 127 17.63 -11.16 3.60
C LEU A 127 19.07 -10.85 4.03
N CYS A 128 19.87 -11.92 4.16
CA CYS A 128 21.29 -11.86 3.85
C CYS A 128 21.40 -11.60 2.31
#